data_AF-A0A914UCX6-F1
#
_entry.id   AF-A0A914UCX6-F1
#
_cell.length_a   1.000
_cell.length_b   1.000
_cell.length_c   1.000
_cell.angle_alpha   90.00
_cell.angle_beta   90.00
_cell.angle_gamma   90.00
#
_symmetry.space_group_name_H-M   'P 1'
#
loop_
_entity.id
_entity.type
_entity.pdbx_description
1 polymer ?
#
loop_
_entity_poly.entity_id
_entity_poly.type
_entity_poly.pdbx_seq_one_letter_code
_entity_poly.pdbx_strand_id
1 'polypeptide(L)'
;MYFPSKYLIAAIIIHGCIGYFEDLIQLIFLKAPIPLGNFYNESLSLHYGIILDSDGLAQTMSFISSLQIFGSIISLLVILPKMDSFGRKYVAIYFRAGLGFAAAALMLMGKFFSSFEFFAGGSAILGATGPIRFGVTKYYISECSPDEIRGFVK
;
A
#
# COMPACT_ATOMS: atom_id res chain seq x y z
N MET A 1 -1.89 -0.88 37.41
CA MET A 1 -1.30 -0.27 36.20
C MET A 1 -0.51 -1.34 35.48
N TYR A 2 -1.13 -2.04 34.53
CA TYR A 2 -0.48 -3.13 33.80
C TYR A 2 0.37 -2.50 32.69
N PHE A 3 1.70 -2.52 32.84
CA PHE A 3 2.57 -1.99 31.80
C PHE A 3 2.49 -2.91 30.57
N PRO A 4 2.19 -2.38 29.36
CA PRO A 4 2.23 -3.18 28.17
C PRO A 4 3.63 -3.78 28.00
N SER A 5 3.68 -5.07 27.70
CA SER A 5 4.93 -5.81 27.45
C SER A 5 5.84 -5.00 26.51
N LYS A 6 7.15 -4.95 26.79
CA LYS A 6 8.15 -4.26 25.95
C LYS A 6 8.06 -4.62 24.47
N TYR A 7 7.60 -5.84 24.16
CA TYR A 7 7.37 -6.32 22.80
C TYR A 7 6.13 -5.69 22.13
N LEU A 8 5.10 -5.37 22.91
CA LEU A 8 3.89 -4.68 22.44
C LEU A 8 4.18 -3.21 22.15
N ILE A 9 4.94 -2.53 23.01
CA ILE A 9 5.38 -1.15 22.78
C ILE A 9 6.25 -1.08 21.52
N ALA A 10 7.22 -1.99 21.38
CA ALA A 10 8.03 -2.08 20.17
C ALA A 10 7.19 -2.35 18.92
N ALA A 11 6.22 -3.27 18.99
CA ALA A 11 5.33 -3.55 17.87
C ALA A 11 4.47 -2.33 17.48
N ILE A 12 3.95 -1.58 18.46
CA ILE A 12 3.16 -0.36 18.23
C ILE A 12 4.02 0.74 17.61
N ILE A 13 5.24 0.96 18.10
CA ILE A 13 6.14 1.99 17.55
C ILE A 13 6.58 1.61 16.13
N ILE A 14 6.95 0.35 15.91
CA ILE A 14 7.34 -0.15 14.58
C ILE A 14 6.15 -0.06 13.61
N HIS A 15 4.93 -0.42 14.04
CA HIS A 15 3.72 -0.22 13.23
C HIS A 15 3.38 1.25 13.02
N GLY A 16 3.57 2.11 14.02
CA GLY A 16 3.30 3.54 13.94
C GLY A 16 4.27 4.28 13.04
N CYS A 17 5.51 3.81 12.89
CA CYS A 17 6.48 4.44 12.00
C CYS A 17 6.50 3.78 10.61
N ILE A 18 6.49 2.44 10.53
CA ILE A 18 6.58 1.67 9.27
C ILE A 18 5.19 1.33 8.71
N GLY A 19 4.10 1.59 9.43
CA GLY A 19 2.74 1.38 8.90
C GLY A 19 2.18 2.55 8.11
N TYR A 20 2.85 3.70 8.13
CA TYR A 20 2.38 4.93 7.49
C TYR A 20 3.14 5.29 6.22
N PHE A 21 4.24 4.62 5.90
CA PHE A 21 4.99 4.96 4.68
C PHE A 21 4.16 4.69 3.43
N GLU A 22 3.32 3.64 3.41
CA GLU A 22 2.44 3.37 2.28
C GLU A 22 1.43 4.51 2.06
N ASP A 23 0.85 5.03 3.14
CA ASP A 23 -0.04 6.20 3.09
C ASP A 23 0.69 7.45 2.61
N LEU A 24 1.94 7.65 3.06
CA LEU A 24 2.77 8.77 2.63
C LEU A 24 3.05 8.70 1.13
N ILE A 25 3.37 7.51 0.60
CA ILE A 25 3.57 7.30 -0.84
C ILE A 25 2.30 7.68 -1.61
N GLN A 26 1.13 7.16 -1.19
CA GLN A 26 -0.14 7.46 -1.83
C GLN A 26 -0.47 8.96 -1.78
N LEU A 27 -0.25 9.61 -0.63
CA LEU A 27 -0.51 11.03 -0.45
C LEU A 27 0.41 11.91 -1.32
N ILE A 28 1.69 11.55 -1.42
CA ILE A 28 2.65 12.26 -2.27
C ILE A 28 2.18 12.18 -3.73
N PHE A 29 1.81 11.00 -4.22
CA PHE A 29 1.37 10.82 -5.60
C PHE A 29 0.05 11.53 -5.91
N LEU A 30 -0.90 11.51 -4.97
CA LEU A 30 -2.14 12.28 -5.10
C LEU A 30 -1.88 13.78 -5.27
N LYS A 31 -0.85 14.31 -4.60
CA LYS A 31 -0.46 15.72 -4.67
C LYS A 31 0.49 16.06 -5.82
N ALA A 32 0.93 15.07 -6.59
CA ALA A 32 1.93 15.24 -7.63
C ALA A 32 1.42 14.79 -9.03
N PRO A 33 0.25 15.26 -9.50
CA PRO A 33 -0.32 14.80 -10.77
C PRO A 33 0.53 15.24 -11.98
N ILE A 34 1.07 16.46 -11.97
CA ILE A 34 1.88 16.99 -13.07
C ILE A 34 3.16 16.14 -13.29
N PRO A 35 4.04 15.93 -12.28
CA PRO A 35 5.25 15.14 -12.50
C PRO A 35 4.96 13.67 -12.80
N LEU A 36 3.89 13.08 -12.26
CA LEU A 36 3.44 11.73 -12.63
C LEU A 36 2.94 11.68 -14.09
N GLY A 37 2.16 12.67 -14.51
CA GLY A 37 1.69 12.77 -15.89
C GLY A 37 2.85 12.89 -16.88
N ASN A 38 3.86 13.70 -16.56
CA ASN A 38 5.08 13.81 -17.37
C ASN A 38 5.80 12.47 -17.46
N PHE A 39 5.92 11.74 -16.36
CA PHE A 39 6.52 10.40 -16.35
C PHE A 39 5.71 9.40 -17.21
N TYR A 40 4.38 9.40 -17.14
CA TYR A 40 3.56 8.50 -17.96
C TYR A 40 3.70 8.81 -19.44
N ASN A 41 3.66 10.08 -19.82
CA ASN A 41 3.82 10.50 -21.20
C ASN A 41 5.21 10.17 -21.74
N GLU A 42 6.26 10.44 -20.96
CA GLU A 42 7.64 10.08 -21.30
C GLU A 42 7.77 8.57 -21.52
N SER A 43 7.23 7.77 -20.60
CA SER A 43 7.28 6.32 -20.68
C SER A 43 6.56 5.76 -21.90
N LEU A 44 5.31 6.17 -22.13
CA LEU A 44 4.49 5.68 -23.24
C LEU A 44 5.02 6.16 -24.60
N SER A 45 5.60 7.36 -24.65
CA SER A 45 6.26 7.86 -25.85
C SER A 45 7.51 7.04 -26.18
N LEU A 46 8.35 6.74 -25.19
CA LEU A 46 9.59 5.98 -25.38
C LEU A 46 9.34 4.53 -25.80
N HIS A 47 8.38 3.84 -25.18
CA HIS A 47 8.16 2.40 -25.42
C HIS A 47 7.14 2.09 -26.51
N TYR A 48 6.14 2.95 -26.70
CA TYR A 48 5.02 2.70 -27.62
C TYR A 48 4.84 3.79 -28.68
N GLY A 49 5.60 4.89 -28.64
CA GLY A 49 5.42 6.03 -29.55
C GLY A 49 4.12 6.80 -29.32
N ILE A 50 3.44 6.59 -28.19
CA ILE A 50 2.16 7.21 -27.87
C ILE A 50 2.42 8.53 -27.11
N ILE A 51 1.91 9.64 -27.64
CA ILE A 51 1.90 10.93 -26.96
C ILE A 51 0.51 11.15 -26.40
N LEU A 52 0.41 11.28 -25.08
CA LEU A 52 -0.87 11.50 -24.41
C LEU A 52 -1.24 12.99 -24.49
N ASP A 53 -2.48 13.25 -24.87
CA ASP A 53 -3.13 14.54 -24.65
C ASP A 53 -3.69 14.62 -23.21
N SER A 54 -4.35 15.73 -22.88
CA SER A 54 -4.90 15.96 -21.54
C SER A 54 -5.89 14.87 -21.12
N ASP A 55 -6.71 14.40 -22.06
CA ASP A 55 -7.73 13.38 -21.79
C ASP A 55 -7.08 12.00 -21.62
N GLY A 56 -6.10 11.64 -22.46
CA GLY A 56 -5.33 10.42 -22.33
C GLY A 56 -4.54 10.33 -21.02
N LEU A 57 -3.99 11.46 -20.54
CA LEU A 57 -3.36 11.55 -19.22
C LEU A 57 -4.34 11.29 -18.08
N ALA A 58 -5.53 11.90 -18.13
CA ALA A 58 -6.57 11.71 -17.13
C ALA A 58 -7.07 10.24 -17.11
N GLN A 59 -7.24 9.63 -18.28
CA GLN A 59 -7.59 8.21 -18.40
C GLN A 59 -6.51 7.30 -17.82
N THR A 60 -5.23 7.59 -18.08
CA THR A 60 -4.10 6.83 -17.54
C THR A 60 -4.05 6.90 -16.02
N MET A 61 -4.22 8.10 -15.43
CA MET A 61 -4.31 8.26 -13.98
C MET A 61 -5.52 7.52 -13.38
N SER A 62 -6.66 7.53 -14.07
CA SER A 62 -7.86 6.81 -13.66
C SER A 62 -7.64 5.29 -13.72
N PHE A 63 -6.96 4.80 -14.74
CA PHE A 63 -6.57 3.40 -14.88
C PHE A 63 -5.65 2.94 -13.73
N ILE A 64 -4.63 3.72 -13.40
CA ILE A 64 -3.75 3.46 -12.24
C ILE A 64 -4.56 3.39 -10.94
N SER A 65 -5.48 4.34 -10.75
CA SER A 65 -6.35 4.36 -9.56
C SER A 65 -7.26 3.12 -9.50
N SER A 66 -7.73 2.66 -10.66
CA SER A 66 -8.55 1.45 -10.78
C SER A 66 -7.75 0.18 -10.44
N LEU A 67 -6.47 0.12 -10.81
CA LEU A 67 -5.56 -0.96 -10.41
C LEU A 67 -5.33 -1.02 -8.90
N GLN A 68 -5.24 0.14 -8.22
CA GLN A 68 -5.15 0.17 -6.76
C GLN A 68 -6.40 -0.39 -6.10
N ILE A 69 -7.58 -0.06 -6.61
CA ILE A 69 -8.86 -0.62 -6.14
C ILE A 69 -8.90 -2.13 -6.39
N PHE A 70 -8.46 -2.58 -7.57
CA PHE A 70 -8.41 -3.99 -7.90
C PHE A 70 -7.50 -4.78 -6.94
N GLY A 71 -6.29 -4.27 -6.66
CA GLY A 71 -5.40 -4.84 -5.65
C GLY A 71 -6.02 -4.90 -4.25
N SER A 72 -6.78 -3.85 -3.88
CA SER A 72 -7.53 -3.83 -2.63
C SER A 72 -8.58 -4.95 -2.57
N ILE A 73 -9.36 -5.14 -3.63
CA ILE A 73 -10.38 -6.19 -3.71
C ILE A 73 -9.75 -7.58 -3.57
N ILE A 74 -8.65 -7.85 -4.30
CA ILE A 74 -7.93 -9.13 -4.21
C ILE A 74 -7.51 -9.39 -2.76
N SER A 75 -6.94 -8.39 -2.09
CA SER A 75 -6.50 -8.52 -0.71
C SER A 75 -7.65 -8.82 0.24
N LEU A 76 -8.78 -8.13 0.07
CA LEU A 76 -9.99 -8.35 0.86
C LEU A 76 -10.54 -9.78 0.70
N LEU A 77 -10.54 -10.32 -0.53
CA LEU A 77 -11.14 -11.62 -0.84
C LEU A 77 -10.20 -12.80 -0.57
N VAL A 78 -8.89 -12.62 -0.74
CA VAL A 78 -7.92 -13.72 -0.71
C VAL A 78 -7.07 -13.71 0.55
N ILE A 79 -6.58 -12.54 0.96
CA ILE A 79 -5.59 -12.41 2.04
C ILE A 79 -6.29 -12.36 3.40
N LEU A 80 -7.36 -11.56 3.53
CA LEU A 80 -8.07 -11.40 4.80
C LEU A 80 -8.67 -12.71 5.32
N PRO A 81 -9.40 -13.53 4.53
CA PRO A 81 -9.97 -14.78 5.05
C PRO A 81 -8.92 -15.79 5.50
N LYS A 82 -7.70 -15.71 4.96
CA LYS A 82 -6.57 -16.59 5.31
C LYS A 82 -5.72 -16.04 6.47
N MET A 83 -6.10 -14.92 7.07
CA MET A 83 -5.29 -14.29 8.13
C MET A 83 -5.11 -15.20 9.36
N ASP A 84 -6.12 -16.03 9.66
CA ASP A 84 -6.09 -16.95 10.80
C ASP A 84 -5.18 -18.15 10.56
N SER A 85 -5.02 -18.56 9.30
CA SER A 85 -4.17 -19.69 8.91
C SER A 85 -2.68 -19.32 8.90
N PHE A 86 -2.36 -18.10 8.44
CA PHE A 86 -0.98 -17.61 8.36
C PHE A 86 -0.46 -16.97 9.66
N GLY A 87 -1.37 -16.70 10.61
CA GLY A 87 -1.07 -15.97 11.83
C GLY A 87 -1.18 -14.46 11.66
N ARG A 88 -2.03 -13.83 12.48
CA ARG A 88 -2.39 -12.42 12.40
C ARG A 88 -1.18 -11.47 12.49
N LYS A 89 -0.22 -11.77 13.37
CA LYS A 89 1.04 -11.02 13.49
C LYS A 89 1.84 -11.02 12.18
N TYR A 90 1.93 -12.18 11.53
CA TYR A 90 2.71 -12.32 10.31
C TYR A 90 2.11 -11.53 9.16
N VAL A 91 0.79 -11.64 8.99
CA VAL A 91 0.06 -10.93 7.93
C VAL A 91 0.05 -9.42 8.16
N ALA A 92 -0.19 -8.96 9.40
CA ALA A 92 -0.25 -7.54 9.74
C ALA A 92 1.09 -6.81 9.58
N ILE A 93 2.20 -7.46 9.95
CA ILE A 93 3.54 -6.85 9.99
C ILE A 93 4.35 -7.25 8.77
N TYR A 94 4.80 -8.49 8.71
CA TYR A 94 5.84 -8.92 7.79
C TYR A 94 5.34 -8.98 6.35
N PHE A 95 4.18 -9.60 6.14
CA PHE A 95 3.62 -9.75 4.80
C PHE A 95 3.23 -8.38 4.22
N ARG A 96 2.51 -7.56 4.99
CA ARG A 96 2.12 -6.20 4.58
C ARG A 96 3.34 -5.33 4.28
N ALA A 97 4.33 -5.26 5.18
CA ALA A 97 5.54 -4.47 4.95
C ALA A 97 6.31 -4.97 3.72
N GLY A 98 6.40 -6.29 3.52
CA GLY A 98 6.99 -6.90 2.34
C GLY A 98 6.30 -6.45 1.05
N LEU A 99 4.96 -6.45 1.02
CA LEU A 99 4.18 -5.92 -0.12
C LEU A 99 4.45 -4.43 -0.35
N GLY A 100 4.50 -3.63 0.71
CA GLY A 100 4.79 -2.20 0.59
C GLY A 100 6.19 -1.91 0.04
N PHE A 101 7.22 -2.64 0.50
CA PHE A 101 8.58 -2.54 -0.06
C PHE A 101 8.64 -3.03 -1.51
N ALA A 102 7.96 -4.13 -1.84
CA ALA A 102 7.89 -4.62 -3.22
C ALA A 102 7.20 -3.61 -4.16
N ALA A 103 6.10 -3.00 -3.71
CA ALA A 103 5.41 -1.95 -4.44
C ALA A 103 6.32 -0.74 -4.69
N ALA A 104 6.98 -0.24 -3.64
CA ALA A 104 7.90 0.89 -3.74
C ALA A 104 9.08 0.58 -4.67
N ALA A 105 9.66 -0.63 -4.59
CA ALA A 105 10.73 -1.07 -5.47
C ALA A 105 10.28 -1.11 -6.94
N LEU A 106 9.10 -1.66 -7.24
CA LEU A 106 8.56 -1.68 -8.60
C LEU A 106 8.29 -0.27 -9.13
N MET A 107 7.72 0.62 -8.32
CA MET A 107 7.49 2.01 -8.71
C MET A 107 8.81 2.75 -8.98
N LEU A 108 9.83 2.52 -8.15
CA LEU A 108 11.16 3.08 -8.33
C LEU A 108 11.84 2.55 -9.60
N MET A 109 11.75 1.24 -9.84
CA MET A 109 12.20 0.62 -11.08
C MET A 109 11.46 1.20 -12.30
N GLY A 110 10.16 1.47 -12.18
CA GLY A 110 9.40 2.16 -13.21
C GLY A 110 9.99 3.51 -13.60
N LYS A 111 10.48 4.28 -12.63
CA LYS A 111 11.21 5.52 -12.93
C LYS A 111 12.59 5.27 -13.55
N PHE A 112 13.35 4.30 -13.07
CA PHE A 112 14.69 3.99 -13.59
C PHE A 112 14.67 3.48 -15.05
N PHE A 113 13.68 2.66 -15.40
CA PHE A 113 13.52 2.10 -16.75
C PHE A 113 12.58 2.93 -17.63
N SER A 114 12.10 4.08 -17.13
CA SER A 114 11.04 4.87 -17.76
C SER A 114 9.88 3.99 -18.26
N SER A 115 9.41 3.06 -17.43
CA SER A 115 8.37 2.08 -17.78
C SER A 115 7.14 2.23 -16.88
N PHE A 116 6.02 2.48 -17.55
CA PHE A 116 4.71 2.66 -16.98
C PHE A 116 4.17 1.36 -16.37
N GLU A 117 4.50 0.21 -16.95
CA GLU A 117 4.04 -1.12 -16.55
C GLU A 117 4.51 -1.46 -15.13
N PHE A 118 5.78 -1.17 -14.82
CA PHE A 118 6.33 -1.36 -13.48
C PHE A 118 5.64 -0.45 -12.46
N PHE A 119 5.34 0.79 -12.84
CA PHE A 119 4.61 1.71 -11.96
C PHE A 119 3.16 1.25 -11.73
N ALA A 120 2.48 0.76 -12.78
CA ALA A 120 1.14 0.22 -12.73
C ALA A 120 1.07 -1.04 -11.85
N GLY A 121 2.03 -1.96 -12.02
CA GLY A 121 2.17 -3.16 -11.20
C GLY A 121 2.44 -2.82 -9.73
N GLY A 122 3.36 -1.89 -9.48
CA GLY A 122 3.63 -1.38 -8.13
C GLY A 122 2.38 -0.75 -7.50
N SER A 123 1.59 0.00 -8.26
CA SER A 123 0.32 0.61 -7.81
C SER A 123 -0.71 -0.45 -7.41
N ALA A 124 -0.85 -1.52 -8.19
CA ALA A 124 -1.73 -2.64 -7.85
C ALA A 124 -1.33 -3.31 -6.53
N ILE A 125 -0.02 -3.57 -6.32
CA ILE A 125 0.49 -4.14 -5.06
C ILE A 125 0.28 -3.17 -3.89
N LEU A 126 0.54 -1.88 -4.10
CA LEU A 126 0.33 -0.86 -3.07
C LEU A 126 -1.14 -0.80 -2.64
N GLY A 127 -2.09 -0.95 -3.57
CA GLY A 127 -3.51 -1.04 -3.26
C GLY A 127 -3.85 -2.23 -2.34
N ALA A 128 -3.18 -3.36 -2.51
CA ALA A 128 -3.43 -4.55 -1.69
C ALA A 128 -3.08 -4.38 -0.20
N THR A 129 -2.23 -3.41 0.16
CA THR A 129 -1.80 -3.21 1.56
C THR A 129 -2.87 -2.54 2.43
N GLY A 130 -3.75 -1.72 1.83
CA GLY A 130 -4.80 -0.97 2.53
C GLY A 130 -5.75 -1.86 3.34
N PRO A 131 -6.44 -2.83 2.71
CA PRO A 131 -7.34 -3.75 3.42
C PRO A 131 -6.66 -4.59 4.50
N ILE A 132 -5.39 -4.97 4.31
CA ILE A 132 -4.61 -5.73 5.32
C ILE A 132 -4.39 -4.86 6.57
N ARG A 133 -4.14 -3.57 6.39
CA ARG A 133 -3.99 -2.62 7.48
C ARG A 133 -5.33 -2.40 8.19
N PHE A 134 -6.38 -2.01 7.47
CA PHE A 134 -7.67 -1.71 8.10
C PHE A 134 -8.36 -2.94 8.71
N GLY A 135 -8.13 -4.14 8.16
CA GLY A 135 -8.60 -5.39 8.72
C GLY A 135 -7.63 -5.94 9.75
N VAL A 136 -6.58 -6.62 9.28
CA VAL A 136 -5.72 -7.49 10.10
C VAL A 136 -4.93 -6.72 11.15
N THR A 137 -4.39 -5.54 10.82
CA THR A 137 -3.60 -4.76 11.80
C THR A 137 -4.49 -4.26 12.94
N LYS A 138 -5.70 -3.76 12.64
CA LYS A 138 -6.65 -3.36 13.68
C LYS A 138 -7.04 -4.53 14.60
N TYR A 139 -7.34 -5.70 14.02
CA TYR A 139 -7.62 -6.90 14.81
C TYR A 139 -6.44 -7.29 15.70
N TYR A 140 -5.24 -7.29 15.15
CA TYR A 140 -4.02 -7.65 15.90
C TYR A 140 -3.76 -6.70 17.07
N ILE A 141 -3.85 -5.38 16.88
CA ILE A 141 -3.64 -4.41 17.96
C ILE A 141 -4.74 -4.56 19.03
N SER A 142 -5.99 -4.80 18.62
CA SER A 142 -7.11 -5.04 19.54
C SER A 142 -6.89 -6.29 20.42
N GLU A 143 -6.39 -7.39 19.84
CA GLU A 143 -6.05 -8.60 20.58
C GLU A 143 -4.91 -8.39 21.58
N CYS A 144 -3.94 -7.56 21.22
CA CYS A 144 -2.81 -7.26 22.09
C CYS A 144 -3.13 -6.21 23.16
N SER A 145 -4.24 -5.48 23.01
CA SER A 145 -4.60 -4.39 23.91
C SER A 145 -5.30 -4.92 25.18
N PRO A 146 -4.94 -4.40 26.37
CA PRO A 146 -5.67 -4.64 27.61
C PRO A 146 -7.16 -4.31 27.46
N ASP A 147 -8.03 -5.09 28.09
CA ASP A 147 -9.49 -4.96 27.96
C ASP A 147 -10.01 -3.55 28.27
N GLU A 148 -9.35 -2.85 29.20
CA GLU A 148 -9.68 -1.49 29.65
C GLU A 148 -9.49 -0.42 28.55
N ILE A 149 -8.56 -0.62 27.61
CA ILE A 149 -8.25 0.35 26.54
C ILE A 149 -8.63 -0.15 25.14
N ARG A 150 -9.14 -1.38 25.02
CA ARG A 150 -9.51 -1.99 23.73
C ARG A 150 -10.55 -1.16 22.95
N GLY A 151 -11.40 -0.41 23.65
CA GLY A 151 -12.37 0.51 23.04
C GLY A 151 -11.76 1.70 22.30
N PHE A 152 -10.57 2.15 22.69
CA PHE A 152 -9.84 3.26 22.03
C PHE A 152 -9.03 2.81 20.81
N VAL A 153 -8.91 1.50 20.59
CA VAL A 153 -8.07 0.87 19.56
C VAL A 153 -8.90 0.33 18.38
N LYS A 154 -10.22 0.16 18.54
CA LYS A 154 -11.16 -0.19 17.46
C LYS A 154 -11.34 0.97 16.47
#